data_AF-A0A134AE22-F1
#
_entry.id   AF-A0A134AE22-F1
#
_cell.length_a   1.000
_cell.length_b   1.000
_cell.length_c   1.000
_cell.angle_alpha   90.00
_cell.angle_beta   90.00
_cell.angle_gamma   90.00
#
_symmetry.space_group_name_H-M   'P 1'
#
loop_
_entity.id
_entity.type
_entity.pdbx_description
1 polymer ?
#
loop_
_entity_poly.entity_id
_entity_poly.type
_entity_poly.pdbx_seq_one_letter_code
_entity_poly.pdbx_strand_id
1 'polypeptide(L)' 'MRMKEDYMKNGQLKPAYNLQIGVNSEYIVGLDLFPNPTDVRMLIPFLSVLESRDLKFKNIVADAGYESE' A
#
# COMPACT_ATOMS: atom_id res chain seq x y z
N MET A 1 5.38 6.07 -7.84
CA MET A 1 6.69 5.56 -8.34
C MET A 1 6.74 5.54 -9.86
N ARG A 2 7.91 5.24 -10.44
CA ARG A 2 8.05 4.91 -11.86
C ARG A 2 8.82 3.60 -12.02
N MET A 3 8.40 2.74 -12.94
CA MET A 3 9.13 1.53 -13.29
C MET A 3 10.41 1.88 -14.04
N LYS A 4 11.39 0.96 -14.07
CA LYS A 4 12.63 1.17 -14.83
C LYS A 4 12.46 1.06 -16.35
N GLU A 5 11.37 0.47 -16.80
CA GLU A 5 11.10 0.23 -18.22
C GLU A 5 10.52 1.48 -18.90
N ASP A 6 11.18 1.92 -19.97
CA ASP A 6 10.66 2.90 -20.94
C ASP A 6 10.11 2.16 -22.17
N TYR A 7 8.88 1.67 -22.05
CA TYR A 7 8.24 0.86 -23.08
C TYR A 7 7.97 1.67 -24.38
N MET A 8 7.62 2.95 -24.25
CA MET A 8 7.29 3.80 -25.39
C MET A 8 8.54 4.43 -26.05
N LYS A 9 9.73 4.25 -25.45
CA LYS A 9 11.01 4.82 -25.90
C LYS A 9 10.95 6.34 -26.11
N ASN A 10 10.14 7.02 -25.30
CA ASN A 10 9.93 8.47 -25.36
C ASN A 10 10.40 9.17 -24.07
N GLY A 11 11.11 8.46 -23.19
CA GLY A 11 11.57 8.94 -21.89
C GLY A 11 10.52 8.89 -20.80
N GLN A 12 9.28 8.48 -21.10
CA GLN A 12 8.22 8.35 -20.11
C GLN A 12 8.17 6.94 -19.54
N LEU A 13 8.58 6.82 -18.27
CA LEU A 13 8.52 5.57 -17.53
C LEU A 13 7.08 5.24 -17.07
N LYS A 14 6.74 3.95 -17.04
CA LYS A 14 5.42 3.47 -16.57
C LYS A 14 5.19 3.88 -15.10
N PRO A 15 3.98 4.35 -14.74
CA PRO A 15 3.65 4.61 -13.35
C PRO A 15 3.65 3.30 -12.55
N ALA A 16 4.05 3.38 -11.29
CA ALA A 16 3.98 2.28 -10.33
C ALA A 16 3.41 2.78 -9.01
N TYR A 17 2.75 1.86 -8.29
CA TYR A 17 2.01 2.08 -7.06
C TYR A 17 2.39 1.02 -6.03
N ASN A 18 2.38 1.39 -4.76
CA ASN A 18 2.55 0.47 -3.64
C ASN A 18 1.19 -0.13 -3.35
N LEU A 19 1.12 -1.46 -3.48
CA LEU A 19 -0.05 -2.23 -3.15
C LEU A 19 0.00 -2.58 -1.67
N GLN A 20 -1.04 -2.20 -0.94
CA GLN A 20 -1.22 -2.58 0.46
C GLN A 20 -2.33 -3.61 0.59
N ILE A 21 -2.08 -4.64 1.40
CA ILE A 21 -2.97 -5.78 1.57
C ILE A 21 -3.18 -6.02 3.07
N GLY A 22 -4.44 -6.04 3.48
CA GLY A 22 -4.85 -6.41 4.83
C GLY A 22 -5.39 -7.83 4.84
N VAL A 23 -4.84 -8.69 5.69
CA VAL A 23 -5.28 -10.08 5.85
C VAL A 23 -5.75 -10.30 7.29
N ASN A 24 -6.90 -10.93 7.46
CA ASN A 24 -7.41 -11.37 8.76
C ASN A 24 -7.98 -12.78 8.64
N SER A 25 -7.58 -13.68 9.54
CA SER A 25 -8.06 -15.06 9.58
C SER A 25 -8.00 -15.77 8.21
N GLU A 26 -6.88 -15.59 7.50
CA GLU A 26 -6.64 -16.14 6.14
C GLU A 26 -7.47 -15.51 5.01
N TYR A 27 -8.27 -14.47 5.29
CA TYR A 27 -9.03 -13.72 4.29
C TYR A 27 -8.43 -12.35 4.02
N ILE A 28 -8.44 -11.93 2.74
CA ILE A 28 -8.12 -10.56 2.34
C ILE A 28 -9.31 -9.68 2.71
N VAL A 29 -9.10 -8.75 3.65
CA VAL A 29 -10.12 -7.81 4.13
C VAL A 29 -9.96 -6.41 3.53
N GLY A 30 -8.81 -6.15 2.93
CA GLY A 30 -8.44 -4.82 2.45
C GLY A 30 -7.41 -4.87 1.32
N LEU A 31 -7.61 -4.01 0.33
CA LEU A 31 -6.66 -3.78 -0.75
C LEU A 31 -6.73 -2.30 -1.14
N ASP A 32 -5.58 -1.65 -1.23
CA ASP A 32 -5.49 -0.27 -1.71
C ASP A 32 -4.15 0.03 -2.39
N LEU A 33 -4.16 1.04 -3.27
CA LEU A 33 -3.01 1.43 -4.09
C LEU A 33 -2.56 2.84 -3.74
N PHE A 34 -1.29 2.97 -3.37
CA PHE A 34 -0.70 4.25 -2.99
C PHE A 34 0.37 4.71 -3.97
N PRO A 35 0.45 6.01 -4.29
CA PRO A 35 1.47 6.54 -5.21
C PRO A 35 2.86 6.62 -4.56
N ASN A 36 2.92 6.58 -3.23
CA ASN A 36 4.13 6.71 -2.43
C ASN A 36 5.07 5.53 -2.63
N PRO A 37 6.39 5.78 -2.70
CA PRO A 37 7.38 4.74 -2.96
C PRO A 37 7.67 3.80 -1.79
N THR A 38 7.41 4.23 -0.56
CA THR A 38 7.73 3.49 0.66
C THR A 38 6.50 3.34 1.54
N ASP A 39 6.50 2.29 2.37
CA ASP A 39 5.34 1.88 3.14
C ASP A 39 5.15 2.66 4.44
N VAL A 40 6.23 3.26 4.95
CA VAL A 40 6.30 4.17 6.12
C VAL A 40 5.05 5.02 6.35
N ARG A 41 4.57 5.71 5.32
CA ARG A 41 3.47 6.68 5.46
C ARG A 41 2.10 6.07 5.17
N MET A 42 2.04 4.79 4.82
CA MET A 42 0.87 4.16 4.20
C MET A 42 -0.03 3.45 5.20
N LEU A 43 0.45 3.10 6.40
CA LEU A 43 -0.33 2.33 7.37
C LEU A 43 -1.58 3.10 7.83
N ILE A 44 -1.39 4.34 8.29
CA ILE A 44 -2.48 5.17 8.80
C ILE A 44 -3.53 5.45 7.71
N PRO A 45 -3.16 5.86 6.48
CA PRO A 45 -4.12 5.98 5.36
C PRO A 45 -4.85 4.67 5.06
N PHE A 46 -4.13 3.55 5.00
CA PHE A 46 -4.73 2.25 4.69
C PHE A 46 -5.76 1.82 5.75
N LEU A 47 -5.43 1.96 7.04
CA LEU A 47 -6.36 1.69 8.12
C LEU A 47 -7.60 2.59 8.07
N SER A 48 -7.44 3.87 7.71
CA SER A 48 -8.57 4.79 7.56
C SER A 48 -9.55 4.33 6.49
N VAL A 49 -9.06 3.72 5.40
CA VAL A 49 -9.89 3.14 4.34
C VAL A 49 -10.64 1.92 4.85
N LEU A 50 -10.03 1.07 5.68
CA LEU A 50 -10.72 -0.07 6.30
C LEU A 50 -11.79 0.39 7.29
N GLU A 51 -11.47 1.37 8.13
CA GLU A 51 -12.43 1.92 9.08
C GLU A 51 -13.63 2.57 8.39
N SER A 52 -13.43 3.22 7.24
CA SER A 52 -14.54 3.77 6.43
C SER A 52 -15.50 2.69 5.89
N ARG A 53 -15.05 1.42 5.86
CA ARG A 53 -15.84 0.25 5.48
C ARG A 53 -16.35 -0.52 6.70
N ASP A 54 -16.31 0.11 7.88
CA ASP A 54 -16.70 -0.45 9.17
C ASP A 54 -15.87 -1.68 9.60
N LEU A 55 -14.65 -1.80 9.08
CA LEU A 55 -13.68 -2.83 9.44
C LEU A 55 -12.67 -2.26 10.44
N LYS A 56 -12.87 -2.55 11.72
CA LYS A 56 -11.99 -2.12 12.81
C LYS A 56 -11.25 -3.30 13.43
N PHE A 57 -9.94 -3.17 13.54
CA PHE A 57 -9.06 -4.20 14.08
C PHE A 57 -8.35 -3.67 15.32
N LYS A 58 -8.31 -4.48 16.40
CA LYS A 58 -7.63 -4.09 17.65
C LYS A 58 -6.13 -4.37 17.59
N ASN A 59 -5.77 -5.52 17.04
CA ASN A 59 -4.38 -5.96 16.93
C ASN A 59 -3.98 -5.83 15.48
N ILE A 60 -3.10 -4.87 15.19
CA ILE A 60 -2.58 -4.62 13.86
C ILE A 60 -1.11 -5.00 13.90
N VAL A 61 -0.73 -5.90 13.00
CA VAL A 61 0.67 -6.31 12.80
C VAL A 61 1.04 -5.88 11.39
N ALA A 62 2.12 -5.11 11.28
CA ALA A 62 2.69 -4.65 10.04
C ALA A 62 4.11 -5.24 9.89
N ASP A 63 4.63 -5.27 8.66
CA ASP A 63 6.02 -5.69 8.45
C ASP A 63 7.00 -4.58 8.83
N ALA A 64 8.30 -4.90 8.79
CA ALA A 64 9.38 -3.97 9.11
C ALA A 64 9.50 -2.80 8.11
N GLY A 65 8.85 -2.86 6.94
CA GLY A 65 8.85 -1.79 5.94
C GLY A 65 8.14 -0.52 6.43
N TYR A 66 7.32 -0.63 7.47
CA TYR A 66 6.66 0.48 8.13
C TYR A 66 7.47 1.15 9.25
N GLU A 67 8.59 0.54 9.68
CA GLU A 67 9.41 1.03 10.79
C GLU A 67 10.44 2.11 10.39
N SER A 68 10.60 2.40 9.09
CA SER A 68 11.59 3.37 8.60
C SER A 68 11.08 4.81 8.77
N GLU A 69 11.72 5.63 9.59
CA GLU A 69 11.50 7.09 9.65
C GLU A 69 12.24 7.84 8.53
#